data_AF-A0A3P6F7Z9-F1
#
_entry.id   AF-A0A3P6F7Z9-F1
#
_cell.length_a   1.000
_cell.length_b   1.000
_cell.length_c   1.000
_cell.angle_alpha   90.00
_cell.angle_beta   90.00
_cell.angle_gamma   90.00
#
_symmetry.space_group_name_H-M   'P 1'
#
loop_
_entity.id
_entity.type
_entity.pdbx_description
1 polymer ?
#
loop_
_entity_poly.entity_id
_entity_poly.type
_entity_poly.pdbx_seq_one_letter_code
_entity_poly.pdbx_strand_id
1 'polypeptide(L)'
;MGKGGKEGNSGCFSATIVFCIVLIVGLDVVAGIVAKQAEVAQEEVKHTRLWLLECKAPSQKAFMLGFIALGCLAAAHLFAIIIGCSTSNMFKVLTVPKISAYINMACLALTWVVAIAGAGILTMGIWTNRESRSECGFTYKHFLSLGGNVCFFHAIVYVLLYWLGGCRK
;
A
#
# COMPACT_ATOMS: atom_id res chain seq x y z
N MET A 1 -34.15 -33.90 -21.82
CA MET A 1 -34.13 -33.26 -20.48
C MET A 1 -32.71 -33.29 -19.96
N GLY A 2 -32.04 -32.21 -19.53
CA GLY A 2 -32.35 -30.79 -19.47
C GLY A 2 -31.02 -30.04 -19.34
N LYS A 3 -30.84 -28.96 -20.11
CA LYS A 3 -29.81 -27.93 -19.87
C LYS A 3 -30.29 -27.07 -18.70
N GLY A 4 -29.43 -26.81 -17.71
CA GLY A 4 -29.80 -26.02 -16.54
C GLY A 4 -28.60 -25.35 -15.85
N GLY A 5 -28.28 -24.12 -16.28
CA GLY A 5 -27.96 -22.98 -15.42
C GLY A 5 -26.66 -22.99 -14.59
N LYS A 6 -25.57 -22.44 -15.16
CA LYS A 6 -24.46 -21.82 -14.39
C LYS A 6 -23.85 -20.63 -15.14
N GLU A 7 -24.65 -19.63 -15.52
CA GLU A 7 -24.11 -18.40 -16.16
C GLU A 7 -24.42 -17.09 -15.39
N GLY A 8 -25.12 -17.16 -14.25
CA GLY A 8 -25.50 -15.95 -13.48
C GLY A 8 -24.47 -15.42 -12.48
N ASN A 9 -23.51 -16.23 -12.01
CA ASN A 9 -22.66 -15.86 -10.85
C ASN A 9 -21.25 -15.38 -11.21
N SER A 10 -20.83 -15.52 -12.48
CA SER A 10 -19.47 -15.12 -12.91
C SER A 10 -19.33 -13.61 -13.14
N GLY A 11 -20.42 -12.93 -13.52
CA GLY A 11 -20.43 -11.48 -13.77
C GLY A 11 -20.31 -10.63 -12.50
N CYS A 12 -21.10 -10.94 -11.46
CA CYS A 12 -21.02 -10.25 -10.17
C CYS A 12 -19.65 -10.42 -9.50
N PHE A 13 -19.08 -11.63 -9.58
CA PHE A 13 -17.77 -11.91 -8.99
C PHE A 13 -16.65 -11.10 -9.67
N SER A 14 -16.70 -11.00 -11.01
CA SER A 14 -15.72 -10.19 -11.74
C SER A 14 -15.85 -8.69 -11.45
N ALA A 15 -17.08 -8.17 -11.33
CA ALA A 15 -17.31 -6.77 -11.00
C ALA A 15 -16.81 -6.43 -9.58
N THR A 16 -17.07 -7.30 -8.60
CA THR A 16 -16.59 -7.11 -7.21
C THR A 16 -15.08 -7.09 -7.13
N ILE A 17 -14.39 -8.01 -7.83
CA ILE A 17 -12.92 -8.04 -7.84
C ILE A 17 -12.35 -6.76 -8.45
N VAL A 18 -12.88 -6.31 -9.59
CA VAL A 18 -12.44 -5.07 -10.26
C VAL A 18 -12.66 -3.86 -9.34
N PHE A 19 -13.83 -3.76 -8.70
CA PHE A 19 -14.12 -2.69 -7.76
C PHE A 19 -13.14 -2.67 -6.59
N CYS A 20 -12.85 -3.82 -5.98
CA CYS A 20 -11.90 -3.90 -4.88
C CYS A 20 -10.46 -3.55 -5.30
N ILE A 21 -10.02 -3.90 -6.52
CA ILE A 21 -8.71 -3.49 -7.04
C ILE A 21 -8.65 -1.98 -7.23
N VAL A 22 -9.70 -1.38 -7.80
CA VAL A 22 -9.80 0.08 -7.94
C VAL A 22 -9.74 0.75 -6.57
N LEU A 23 -10.37 0.18 -5.54
CA LEU A 23 -10.26 0.68 -4.16
C LEU A 23 -8.83 0.58 -3.61
N ILE A 24 -8.14 -0.55 -3.79
CA ILE A 24 -6.74 -0.72 -3.32
C ILE A 24 -5.83 0.30 -3.99
N VAL A 25 -5.90 0.42 -5.32
CA VAL A 25 -5.10 1.39 -6.09
C VAL A 25 -5.43 2.82 -5.65
N GLY A 26 -6.71 3.14 -5.44
CA GLY A 26 -7.12 4.45 -4.93
C GLY A 26 -6.54 4.78 -3.56
N LEU A 27 -6.58 3.83 -2.62
CA LEU A 27 -6.02 3.99 -1.27
C LEU A 27 -4.49 4.18 -1.30
N ASP A 28 -3.79 3.41 -2.14
CA ASP A 28 -2.33 3.52 -2.29
C ASP A 28 -1.91 4.86 -2.94
N VAL A 29 -2.66 5.35 -3.93
CA VAL A 29 -2.43 6.66 -4.55
C VAL A 29 -2.67 7.78 -3.55
N VAL A 30 -3.76 7.72 -2.79
CA VAL A 30 -4.05 8.70 -1.73
C VAL A 30 -2.95 8.67 -0.68
N ALA A 31 -2.52 7.48 -0.23
CA ALA A 31 -1.42 7.32 0.72
C ALA A 31 -0.12 7.95 0.20
N GLY A 32 0.22 7.71 -1.08
CA GLY A 32 1.40 8.27 -1.73
C GLY A 32 1.37 9.79 -1.80
N ILE A 33 0.24 10.39 -2.22
CA ILE A 33 0.07 11.85 -2.29
C ILE A 33 0.14 12.47 -0.89
N VAL A 34 -0.58 11.91 0.08
CA VAL A 34 -0.60 12.40 1.46
C VAL A 34 0.80 12.31 2.09
N ALA A 35 1.56 11.24 1.84
CA ALA A 35 2.93 11.10 2.30
C ALA A 35 3.87 12.17 1.70
N LYS A 36 3.70 12.52 0.41
CA LYS A 36 4.45 13.63 -0.22
C LYS A 36 4.05 14.99 0.34
N GLN A 37 2.77 15.24 0.60
CA GLN A 37 2.32 16.48 1.25
C GLN A 37 2.86 16.61 2.67
N ALA A 38 2.93 15.49 3.39
CA ALA A 38 3.51 15.45 4.72
C ALA A 38 5.01 15.77 4.72
N GLU A 39 5.76 15.36 3.68
CA GLU A 39 7.15 15.77 3.46
C GLU A 39 7.26 17.29 3.25
N VAL A 40 6.44 17.89 2.37
CA VAL A 40 6.42 19.34 2.15
C VAL A 40 6.09 20.09 3.44
N ALA A 41 5.12 19.61 4.22
CA ALA A 41 4.78 20.17 5.53
C ALA A 41 5.86 19.97 6.61
N GLN A 42 6.84 19.09 6.39
CA GLN A 42 8.06 19.04 7.20
C GLN A 42 9.09 20.06 6.75
N GLU A 43 9.18 20.36 5.45
CA GLU A 43 10.16 21.29 4.90
C GLU A 43 9.85 22.75 5.25
N GLU A 44 8.58 23.15 5.29
CA GLU A 44 8.21 24.54 5.63
C GLU A 44 8.61 24.95 7.06
N VAL A 45 8.59 24.00 8.00
CA VAL A 45 8.92 24.26 9.42
C VAL A 45 10.45 24.27 9.64
N LYS A 46 11.24 23.87 8.63
CA LYS A 46 12.71 23.73 8.71
C LYS A 46 13.51 24.98 8.33
N HIS A 47 12.87 26.11 8.04
CA HIS A 47 13.59 27.33 7.63
C HIS A 47 14.48 27.97 8.73
N THR A 48 14.48 27.47 9.96
CA THR A 48 15.40 27.90 11.03
C THR A 48 16.61 26.95 11.13
N ARG A 49 17.56 27.05 10.20
CA ARG A 49 18.79 26.22 10.13
C ARG A 49 19.87 26.69 11.11
N LEU A 50 20.31 25.82 12.03
CA LEU A 50 21.62 25.95 12.69
C LEU A 50 22.48 24.69 12.47
N TRP A 51 23.44 24.89 11.57
CA TRP A 51 24.64 24.17 11.16
C TRP A 51 24.79 22.63 11.18
N LEU A 52 24.44 21.82 12.19
CA LEU A 52 24.75 20.36 12.14
C LEU A 52 23.96 19.46 13.10
N LEU A 53 22.98 20.01 13.81
CA LEU A 53 22.09 19.31 14.72
C LEU A 53 20.67 19.76 14.34
N GLU A 54 19.99 18.99 13.49
CA GLU A 54 18.67 19.37 12.97
C GLU A 54 17.63 19.19 14.09
N CYS A 55 17.53 20.18 14.98
CA CYS A 55 16.48 20.27 15.99
C CYS A 55 15.18 20.55 15.24
N LYS A 56 14.53 19.46 14.83
CA LYS A 56 13.27 19.49 14.13
C LYS A 56 12.19 19.90 15.12
N ALA A 57 11.62 21.09 14.94
CA ALA A 57 10.36 21.41 15.59
C ALA A 57 9.31 20.40 15.08
N PRO A 58 8.64 19.64 15.95
CA PRO A 58 7.66 18.64 15.53
C PRO A 58 6.54 19.33 14.76
N SER A 59 6.32 18.91 13.51
CA SER A 59 5.19 19.38 12.71
C SER A 59 4.00 18.46 12.98
N GLN A 60 3.06 18.92 13.81
CA GLN A 60 1.77 18.26 14.07
C GLN A 60 1.06 17.89 12.77
N LYS A 61 1.12 18.76 11.75
CA LYS A 61 0.54 18.51 10.43
C LYS A 61 1.21 17.34 9.71
N ALA A 62 2.54 17.27 9.68
CA ALA A 62 3.26 16.16 9.06
C ALA A 62 3.06 14.82 9.78
N PHE A 63 2.94 14.86 11.11
CA PHE A 63 2.59 13.68 11.92
C PHE A 63 1.20 13.16 11.55
N MET A 64 0.19 14.03 11.51
CA MET A 64 -1.18 13.65 11.18
C MET A 64 -1.30 13.11 9.74
N LEU A 65 -0.68 13.78 8.76
CA LEU A 65 -0.68 13.32 7.38
C LEU A 65 0.06 11.98 7.22
N GLY A 66 1.21 11.80 7.89
CA GLY A 66 1.91 10.52 7.89
C GLY A 66 1.06 9.38 8.47
N PHE A 67 0.34 9.63 9.57
CA PHE A 67 -0.57 8.66 10.17
C PHE A 67 -1.74 8.30 9.25
N ILE A 68 -2.31 9.29 8.54
CA ILE A 68 -3.33 9.05 7.52
C ILE A 68 -2.78 8.17 6.39
N ALA A 69 -1.57 8.46 5.89
CA ALA A 69 -0.95 7.64 4.84
C ALA A 69 -0.71 6.19 5.30
N LEU A 70 -0.23 5.99 6.54
CA LEU A 70 -0.06 4.67 7.12
C LEU A 70 -1.41 3.93 7.26
N GLY A 71 -2.46 4.64 7.67
CA GLY A 71 -3.82 4.10 7.75
C GLY A 71 -4.37 3.68 6.38
N CYS A 72 -4.16 4.49 5.34
CA CYS A 72 -4.56 4.14 3.97
C CYS A 72 -3.83 2.90 3.46
N LEU A 73 -2.52 2.79 3.68
CA LEU A 73 -1.73 1.61 3.30
C LEU A 73 -2.21 0.35 4.05
N ALA A 74 -2.48 0.47 5.36
CA ALA A 74 -3.01 -0.64 6.16
C ALA A 74 -4.40 -1.09 5.69
N ALA A 75 -5.28 -0.14 5.37
CA ALA A 75 -6.60 -0.42 4.81
C ALA A 75 -6.51 -1.12 3.46
N ALA A 76 -5.66 -0.63 2.55
CA ALA A 76 -5.40 -1.25 1.24
C ALA A 76 -4.95 -2.71 1.41
N HIS A 77 -4.04 -2.96 2.35
CA HIS A 77 -3.54 -4.30 2.64
C HIS A 77 -4.62 -5.22 3.24
N LEU A 78 -5.48 -4.71 4.13
CA LEU A 78 -6.61 -5.47 4.68
C LEU A 78 -7.60 -5.89 3.58
N PHE A 79 -7.96 -4.97 2.69
CA PHE A 79 -8.82 -5.29 1.53
C PHE A 79 -8.19 -6.37 0.66
N ALA A 80 -6.88 -6.28 0.43
CA ALA A 80 -6.18 -7.28 -0.35
C ALA A 80 -6.15 -8.67 0.30
N ILE A 81 -5.99 -8.75 1.62
CA ILE A 81 -6.07 -10.01 2.38
C ILE A 81 -7.46 -10.63 2.24
N ILE A 82 -8.53 -9.83 2.37
CA ILE A 82 -9.91 -10.30 2.22
C ILE A 82 -10.14 -10.90 0.83
N ILE A 83 -9.68 -10.23 -0.23
CA ILE A 83 -9.77 -10.74 -1.62
C ILE A 83 -8.95 -12.04 -1.77
N GLY A 84 -7.72 -12.07 -1.23
CA GLY A 84 -6.86 -13.26 -1.26
C GLY A 84 -7.51 -14.47 -0.57
N CYS A 85 -8.18 -14.27 0.56
CA CYS A 85 -8.94 -15.30 1.26
C CYS A 85 -10.15 -15.80 0.47
N SER A 86 -10.95 -14.90 -0.12
CA SER A 86 -12.09 -15.29 -0.95
C SER A 86 -11.68 -16.05 -2.21
N THR A 87 -10.54 -15.71 -2.80
CA THR A 87 -10.05 -16.31 -4.05
C THR A 87 -9.29 -17.62 -3.82
N SER A 88 -8.58 -17.77 -2.70
CA SER A 88 -7.81 -18.98 -2.36
C SER A 88 -8.70 -20.21 -2.06
N ASN A 89 -9.89 -20.01 -1.49
CA ASN A 89 -10.89 -21.09 -1.37
C ASN A 89 -11.40 -21.58 -2.74
N MET A 90 -11.39 -20.72 -3.76
CA MET A 90 -11.75 -21.08 -5.13
C MET A 90 -10.58 -21.73 -5.89
N PHE A 91 -9.35 -21.27 -5.67
CA PHE A 91 -8.14 -21.79 -6.31
C PHE A 91 -7.81 -23.23 -5.89
N LYS A 92 -8.19 -23.64 -4.67
CA LYS A 92 -8.11 -25.04 -4.22
C LYS A 92 -8.92 -26.03 -5.07
N VAL A 93 -9.92 -25.55 -5.83
CA VAL A 93 -10.78 -26.37 -6.70
C VAL A 93 -10.27 -26.47 -8.14
N LEU A 94 -9.36 -25.59 -8.58
CA LEU A 94 -8.78 -25.59 -9.93
C LEU A 94 -7.31 -26.06 -9.91
N THR A 95 -7.10 -27.30 -9.48
CA THR A 95 -5.80 -27.97 -9.46
C THR A 95 -5.26 -28.29 -10.86
N VAL A 96 -4.35 -27.45 -11.38
CA VAL A 96 -3.28 -27.85 -12.32
C VAL A 96 -2.05 -26.95 -12.06
N PRO A 97 -0.83 -27.48 -11.83
CA PRO A 97 0.37 -26.68 -11.61
C PRO A 97 0.76 -26.00 -12.93
N LYS A 98 0.50 -24.70 -13.05
CA LYS A 98 0.92 -23.84 -14.15
C LYS A 98 1.93 -22.81 -13.62
N ILE A 99 2.88 -22.39 -14.46
CA ILE A 99 3.86 -21.32 -14.19
C ILE A 99 3.22 -20.07 -13.56
N SER A 100 1.95 -19.79 -13.87
CA SER A 100 1.14 -18.73 -13.26
C SER A 100 0.98 -18.83 -11.75
N ALA A 101 0.98 -20.03 -11.16
CA ALA A 101 0.88 -20.21 -9.71
C ALA A 101 2.16 -19.78 -8.98
N TYR A 102 3.34 -20.11 -9.52
CA TYR A 102 4.62 -19.65 -8.98
C TYR A 102 4.77 -18.14 -9.11
N ILE A 103 4.36 -17.56 -10.25
CA ILE A 103 4.37 -16.10 -10.46
C ILE A 103 3.43 -15.39 -9.47
N ASN A 104 2.24 -15.94 -9.24
CA ASN A 104 1.28 -15.37 -8.30
C ASN A 104 1.80 -15.42 -6.86
N MET A 105 2.40 -16.54 -6.44
CA MET A 105 3.03 -16.67 -5.12
C MET A 105 4.21 -15.72 -4.94
N ALA A 106 5.07 -15.57 -5.95
CA ALA A 106 6.20 -14.65 -5.91
C ALA A 106 5.74 -13.18 -5.84
N CYS A 107 4.74 -12.80 -6.63
CA CYS A 107 4.18 -11.45 -6.60
C CYS A 107 3.45 -11.18 -5.29
N LEU A 108 2.77 -12.16 -4.69
CA LEU A 108 2.16 -12.04 -3.37
C LEU A 108 3.23 -11.90 -2.28
N ALA A 109 4.36 -12.61 -2.35
CA ALA A 109 5.46 -12.38 -1.43
C ALA A 109 6.04 -10.96 -1.59
N LEU A 110 6.18 -10.47 -2.84
CA LEU A 110 6.65 -9.12 -3.12
C LEU A 110 5.70 -8.04 -2.57
N THR A 111 4.37 -8.19 -2.67
CA THR A 111 3.44 -7.20 -2.10
C THR A 111 3.59 -7.07 -0.59
N TRP A 112 3.79 -8.19 0.12
CA TRP A 112 4.04 -8.18 1.56
C TRP A 112 5.36 -7.50 1.92
N VAL A 113 6.44 -7.77 1.17
CA VAL A 113 7.73 -7.10 1.37
C VAL A 113 7.61 -5.59 1.15
N VAL A 114 6.97 -5.18 0.06
CA VAL A 114 6.72 -3.77 -0.28
C VAL A 114 5.86 -3.10 0.80
N ALA A 115 4.81 -3.77 1.28
CA ALA A 115 3.94 -3.26 2.33
C ALA A 115 4.68 -3.07 3.67
N ILE A 116 5.47 -4.06 4.11
CA ILE A 116 6.26 -3.98 5.34
C ILE A 116 7.31 -2.86 5.22
N ALA A 117 8.01 -2.78 4.09
CA ALA A 117 8.99 -1.73 3.84
C ALA A 117 8.32 -0.35 3.86
N GLY A 118 7.19 -0.17 3.17
CA GLY A 118 6.45 1.08 3.11
C GLY A 118 5.94 1.51 4.49
N ALA A 119 5.32 0.58 5.23
CA ALA A 119 4.85 0.82 6.59
C ALA A 119 5.99 1.16 7.54
N GLY A 120 7.12 0.45 7.48
CA GLY A 120 8.29 0.70 8.31
C GLY A 120 8.87 2.10 8.06
N ILE A 121 9.04 2.46 6.80
CA ILE A 121 9.55 3.78 6.40
C ILE A 121 8.57 4.90 6.81
N LEU A 122 7.25 4.73 6.60
CA LEU A 122 6.23 5.68 7.05
C LEU A 122 6.22 5.82 8.58
N THR A 123 6.33 4.72 9.31
CA THR A 123 6.35 4.72 10.78
C THR A 123 7.59 5.43 11.32
N MET A 124 8.77 5.22 10.71
CA MET A 124 9.97 6.00 11.02
C MET A 124 9.76 7.50 10.71
N GLY A 125 9.13 7.80 9.58
CA GLY A 125 8.73 9.17 9.20
C GLY A 125 7.80 9.84 10.22
N ILE A 126 6.80 9.12 10.72
CA ILE A 126 5.84 9.58 11.75
C ILE A 126 6.55 9.73 13.09
N TRP A 127 7.36 8.75 13.48
CA TRP A 127 8.09 8.73 14.76
C TRP A 127 9.02 9.94 14.88
N THR A 128 9.68 10.33 13.78
CA THR A 128 10.55 11.52 13.73
C THR A 128 9.78 12.85 13.76
N ASN A 129 8.43 12.87 13.71
CA ASN A 129 7.61 14.08 13.89
C ASN A 129 6.83 14.12 15.20
N ARG A 130 6.98 13.12 16.06
CA ARG A 130 6.20 13.05 17.30
C ARG A 130 6.61 14.18 18.23
N GLU A 131 5.63 14.87 18.81
CA GLU A 131 5.82 16.06 19.66
C GLU A 131 6.78 15.84 20.85
N SER A 132 6.88 14.60 21.33
CA SER A 132 7.75 14.21 22.45
C SER A 132 9.24 14.02 22.08
N ARG A 133 9.63 14.20 20.81
CA ARG A 133 11.03 14.09 20.34
C ARG A 133 11.55 15.50 19.99
N SER A 134 12.10 16.20 20.98
CA SER A 134 12.91 17.41 20.78
C SER A 134 14.39 17.10 20.54
N GLU A 135 14.75 15.85 20.28
CA GLU A 135 16.15 15.43 20.16
C GLU A 135 16.68 15.69 18.76
N CYS A 136 17.62 16.64 18.68
CA CYS A 136 18.47 16.89 17.53
C CYS A 136 19.14 15.56 17.08
N GLY A 137 18.76 15.05 15.92
CA GLY A 137 19.27 13.77 15.39
C GLY A 137 19.28 13.73 13.86
N PHE A 138 20.09 12.83 13.29
CA PHE A 138 20.29 12.68 11.85
C PHE A 138 19.02 12.13 11.16
N THR A 139 18.00 12.97 10.98
CA THR A 139 16.77 12.58 10.29
C THR A 139 16.98 12.65 8.78
N TYR A 140 17.12 11.47 8.17
CA TYR A 140 17.14 11.30 6.71
C TYR A 140 15.86 11.92 6.12
N LYS A 141 16.03 12.87 5.19
CA LYS A 141 14.99 13.80 4.74
C LYS A 141 13.87 13.17 3.91
N HIS A 142 14.04 11.92 3.50
CA HIS A 142 13.21 11.31 2.47
C HIS A 142 12.34 10.16 2.96
N PHE A 143 12.21 9.91 4.27
CA PHE A 143 11.43 8.77 4.74
C PHE A 143 9.97 8.83 4.29
N LEU A 144 9.24 9.93 4.51
CA LEU A 144 7.85 10.01 4.02
C LEU A 144 7.74 9.93 2.49
N SER A 145 8.64 10.57 1.75
CA SER A 145 8.72 10.45 0.28
C SER A 145 8.92 9.01 -0.18
N LEU A 146 9.88 8.34 0.43
CA LEU A 146 10.28 6.99 0.10
C LEU A 146 9.15 6.02 0.43
N GLY A 147 8.49 6.19 1.57
CA GLY A 147 7.28 5.46 1.93
C GLY A 147 6.14 5.69 0.94
N GLY A 148 5.93 6.92 0.49
CA GLY A 148 4.93 7.25 -0.55
C GLY A 148 5.23 6.60 -1.90
N ASN A 149 6.48 6.62 -2.35
CA ASN A 149 6.92 5.90 -3.56
C ASN A 149 6.67 4.39 -3.45
N VAL A 150 6.95 3.80 -2.28
CA VAL A 150 6.69 2.39 -2.01
C VAL A 150 5.19 2.06 -2.07
N CYS A 151 4.30 2.98 -1.66
CA CYS A 151 2.84 2.81 -1.82
C CYS A 151 2.44 2.76 -3.31
N PHE A 152 3.03 3.59 -4.17
CA PHE A 152 2.78 3.52 -5.62
C PHE A 152 3.27 2.19 -6.23
N PHE A 153 4.42 1.68 -5.80
CA PHE A 153 4.89 0.36 -6.23
C PHE A 153 3.96 -0.76 -5.76
N HIS A 154 3.40 -0.67 -4.55
CA HIS A 154 2.40 -1.62 -4.05
C HIS A 154 1.19 -1.69 -4.99
N ALA A 155 0.63 -0.54 -5.40
CA ALA A 155 -0.47 -0.48 -6.36
C ALA A 155 -0.13 -1.13 -7.71
N ILE A 156 1.06 -0.86 -8.25
CA ILE A 156 1.52 -1.44 -9.53
C ILE A 156 1.59 -2.95 -9.45
N VAL A 157 2.15 -3.50 -8.36
CA VAL A 157 2.24 -4.96 -8.17
C VAL A 157 0.85 -5.58 -8.08
N TYR A 158 -0.14 -4.93 -7.45
CA TYR A 158 -1.54 -5.41 -7.43
C TYR A 158 -2.18 -5.44 -8.83
N VAL A 159 -1.94 -4.43 -9.65
CA VAL A 159 -2.45 -4.39 -11.03
C VAL A 159 -1.80 -5.50 -11.87
N LEU A 160 -0.49 -5.70 -11.73
CA LEU A 160 0.22 -6.78 -12.41
C LEU A 160 -0.25 -8.16 -11.94
N LEU A 161 -0.50 -8.34 -10.65
CA LEU A 161 -1.09 -9.56 -10.08
C LEU A 161 -2.46 -9.87 -10.70
N TYR A 162 -3.31 -8.87 -10.87
CA TYR A 162 -4.59 -9.05 -11.53
C TYR A 162 -4.43 -9.43 -13.01
N TRP A 163 -3.57 -8.71 -13.73
CA TRP A 163 -3.36 -8.91 -15.17
C TRP A 163 -2.68 -10.25 -15.50
N LEU A 164 -1.75 -10.71 -14.64
CA LEU A 164 -1.00 -11.96 -14.80
C LEU A 164 -1.72 -13.16 -14.17
N GLY A 165 -2.47 -12.95 -13.08
CA GLY A 165 -3.13 -14.01 -12.30
C GLY A 165 -4.59 -14.27 -12.66
N GLY A 166 -5.28 -13.32 -13.29
CA GLY A 166 -6.73 -13.37 -13.52
C GLY A 166 -7.14 -13.43 -15.00
N CYS A 167 -7.59 -14.61 -15.43
CA CYS A 167 -8.57 -14.85 -16.50
C CYS A 167 -8.62 -13.84 -17.65
N ARG A 168 -7.67 -13.93 -18.59
CA ARG A 168 -8.00 -13.61 -19.98
C ARG A 168 -9.05 -14.64 -20.42
N LYS A 169 -10.30 -14.21 -20.52
CA LYS A 169 -11.40 -15.00 -21.10
C LYS A 169 -11.01 -15.46 -22.51
#